data_AF-A0A2G9ZY20-F1
#
_entry.id   AF-A0A2G9ZY20-F1
#
_cell.length_a   1.000
_cell.length_b   1.000
_cell.length_c   1.000
_cell.angle_alpha   90.00
_cell.angle_beta   90.00
_cell.angle_gamma   90.00
#
_symmetry.space_group_name_H-M   'P 1'
#
loop_
_entity.id
_entity.type
_entity.pdbx_description
1 polymer ?
#
loop_
_entity_poly.entity_id
_entity_poly.type
_entity_poly.pdbx_seq_one_letter_code
_entity_poly.pdbx_strand_id
1 'polypeptide(L)'
;MTRSNTLRKFNKILRRSEAWTVILLLACTLTGNAHAWDETAYNDGKTLGAEMDTKLGSTDAVKERISNPMTSEDTSMRTMNDQKTFGSQISAPSSKAFLEILIQPSGTGDITSLSLRQDTNFDGTPDYGYSVSSPVSGICSNGFISANPGTWNQKRFYTWKADADGKLSASEAPSMLSLAGCYCINSTDLPLGLAPRSI
;
A
#
# COMPACT_ATOMS: atom_id res chain seq x y z
N MET A 1 58.41 62.66 63.45
CA MET A 1 57.51 62.70 62.26
C MET A 1 58.44 62.96 61.05
N THR A 2 58.54 62.17 59.98
CA THR A 2 57.48 61.71 59.05
C THR A 2 58.03 60.64 58.07
N ARG A 3 57.26 59.54 57.87
CA ARG A 3 57.03 58.68 56.66
C ARG A 3 58.22 58.11 55.84
N SER A 4 58.37 56.80 55.64
CA SER A 4 57.48 55.80 54.99
C SER A 4 56.95 56.23 53.61
N ASN A 5 57.74 56.02 52.55
CA ASN A 5 57.36 56.32 51.17
C ASN A 5 57.80 55.29 50.11
N THR A 6 58.45 54.19 50.50
CA THR A 6 59.04 53.24 49.55
C THR A 6 58.06 52.14 49.12
N LEU A 7 57.11 51.74 49.97
CA LEU A 7 56.16 50.66 49.68
C LEU A 7 55.01 51.05 48.73
N ARG A 8 54.75 52.36 48.51
CA ARG A 8 53.66 52.83 47.64
C ARG A 8 53.97 52.73 46.14
N LYS A 9 55.25 52.68 45.75
CA LYS A 9 55.63 52.65 44.33
C LYS A 9 55.58 51.25 43.72
N PHE A 10 55.88 50.20 44.50
CA PHE A 10 55.86 48.82 44.02
C PHE A 10 54.44 48.30 43.71
N ASN A 11 53.43 48.71 44.49
CA ASN A 11 52.05 48.24 44.29
C ASN A 11 51.35 48.84 43.05
N LYS A 12 51.88 49.93 42.46
CA LYS A 12 51.30 50.56 41.26
C LYS A 12 51.78 49.93 39.94
N ILE A 13 52.95 49.29 39.94
CA ILE A 13 53.54 48.72 38.71
C ILE A 13 52.94 47.34 38.42
N LEU A 14 52.74 46.51 39.44
CA LEU A 14 52.14 45.18 39.30
C LEU A 14 50.66 45.19 38.86
N ARG A 15 49.92 46.28 39.12
CA ARG A 15 48.48 46.39 38.79
C ARG A 15 48.20 46.78 37.34
N ARG A 16 49.23 47.13 36.55
CA ARG A 16 49.09 47.62 35.16
C ARG A 16 49.41 46.54 34.12
N SER A 17 50.17 45.49 34.46
CA SER A 17 50.52 44.40 33.53
C SER A 17 49.43 43.33 33.40
N GLU A 18 48.62 43.10 34.43
CA GLU A 18 47.53 42.11 34.37
C GLU A 18 46.31 42.61 33.59
N ALA A 19 46.09 43.92 33.52
CA ALA A 19 44.97 44.48 32.78
C ALA A 19 45.11 44.27 31.26
N TRP A 20 46.34 44.36 30.74
CA TRP A 20 46.60 44.19 29.30
C TRP A 20 46.57 42.74 28.85
N THR A 21 47.02 41.80 29.69
CA THR A 21 46.94 40.36 29.40
C THR A 21 45.51 39.85 29.46
N VAL A 22 44.68 40.34 30.40
CA VAL A 22 43.25 40.01 30.44
C VAL A 22 42.52 40.56 29.20
N ILE A 23 42.83 41.77 28.74
CA ILE A 23 42.20 42.35 27.54
C ILE A 23 42.59 41.57 26.27
N LEU A 24 43.84 41.13 26.13
CA LEU A 24 44.29 40.31 24.99
C LEU A 24 43.68 38.90 25.00
N LEU A 25 43.55 38.27 26.17
CA LEU A 25 42.87 36.98 26.31
C LEU A 25 41.36 37.09 26.05
N LEU A 26 40.72 38.20 26.43
CA LEU A 26 39.30 38.46 26.16
C LEU A 26 39.03 38.73 24.67
N ALA A 27 39.99 39.33 23.95
CA ALA A 27 39.89 39.56 22.51
C ALA A 27 40.03 38.26 21.69
N CYS A 28 40.83 37.29 22.15
CA CYS A 28 40.97 35.99 21.49
C CYS A 28 39.79 35.02 21.71
N THR A 29 38.93 35.24 22.72
CA THR A 29 37.73 34.42 22.94
C THR A 29 36.49 34.90 22.17
N LEU A 30 36.58 36.02 21.44
CA LEU A 30 35.47 36.57 20.64
C LEU A 30 35.42 36.07 19.20
N THR A 31 36.39 35.27 18.75
CA THR A 31 36.25 34.50 17.50
C THR A 31 35.57 33.16 17.77
N GLY A 32 34.45 33.21 18.49
CA GLY A 32 33.50 32.11 18.46
C GLY A 32 32.91 32.09 17.05
N ASN A 33 32.96 30.94 16.38
CA ASN A 33 32.32 30.74 15.09
C ASN A 33 30.85 31.16 15.22
N ALA A 34 30.53 32.37 14.76
CA ALA A 34 29.17 32.67 14.37
C ALA A 34 28.89 31.71 13.22
N HIS A 35 28.13 30.65 13.48
CA HIS A 35 27.42 29.97 12.40
C HIS A 35 26.51 31.05 11.82
N ALA A 36 27.01 31.75 10.80
CA ALA A 36 26.25 32.74 10.08
C ALA A 36 25.01 32.01 9.58
N TRP A 37 23.85 32.52 9.98
CA TRP A 37 22.59 32.15 9.36
C TRP A 37 22.78 32.40 7.87
N ASP A 38 22.86 31.32 7.08
CA ASP A 38 23.02 31.44 5.65
C ASP A 38 21.65 31.79 5.08
N GLU A 39 21.41 33.09 4.94
CA GLU A 39 20.21 33.65 4.34
C GLU A 39 19.94 33.04 2.95
N THR A 40 20.97 32.63 2.22
CA THR A 40 20.81 31.96 0.92
C THR A 40 20.24 30.55 1.10
N ALA A 41 20.80 29.74 1.99
CA ALA A 41 20.28 28.40 2.29
C ALA A 41 18.83 28.44 2.83
N TYR A 42 18.49 29.44 3.64
CA TYR A 42 17.12 29.64 4.14
C TYR A 42 16.14 29.99 3.02
N ASN A 43 16.50 30.94 2.14
CA ASN A 43 15.66 31.34 1.02
C ASN A 43 15.54 30.24 -0.05
N ASP A 44 16.61 29.48 -0.28
CA ASP A 44 16.60 28.31 -1.17
C ASP A 44 15.66 27.23 -0.64
N GLY A 45 15.71 26.94 0.67
CA GLY A 45 14.79 26.00 1.32
C GLY A 45 13.33 26.45 1.22
N LYS A 46 13.06 27.74 1.38
CA LYS A 46 11.70 28.30 1.21
C LYS A 46 11.21 28.18 -0.23
N THR A 47 12.10 28.43 -1.19
CA THR A 47 11.80 28.32 -2.62
C THR A 47 11.49 26.87 -3.00
N LEU A 48 12.33 25.92 -2.56
CA LEU A 48 12.08 24.50 -2.75
C LEU A 48 10.77 24.04 -2.11
N GLY A 49 10.49 24.48 -0.88
CA GLY A 49 9.24 24.17 -0.19
C GLY A 49 8.00 24.69 -0.93
N ALA A 50 8.04 25.92 -1.44
CA ALA A 50 6.97 26.48 -2.25
C ALA A 50 6.79 25.75 -3.59
N GLU A 51 7.89 25.31 -4.21
CA GLU A 51 7.84 24.51 -5.44
C GLU A 51 7.25 23.13 -5.19
N MET A 52 7.63 22.47 -4.08
CA MET A 52 7.04 21.20 -3.65
C MET A 52 5.54 21.34 -3.35
N ASP A 53 5.15 22.39 -2.63
CA ASP A 53 3.75 22.68 -2.32
C ASP A 53 2.92 22.93 -3.58
N THR A 54 3.46 23.67 -4.55
CA THR A 54 2.81 23.90 -5.84
C THR A 54 2.61 22.59 -6.62
N LYS A 55 3.52 21.62 -6.47
CA LYS A 55 3.52 20.37 -7.24
C LYS A 55 2.83 19.21 -6.53
N LEU A 56 2.69 19.24 -5.21
CA LEU A 56 2.16 18.13 -4.40
C LEU A 56 1.15 18.57 -3.33
N GLY A 57 0.82 19.86 -3.22
CA GLY A 57 -0.04 20.40 -2.17
C GLY A 57 -1.51 20.02 -2.27
N SER A 58 -1.92 19.29 -3.31
CA SER A 58 -3.27 18.77 -3.48
C SER A 58 -3.27 17.27 -3.76
N THR A 59 -4.36 16.60 -3.37
CA THR A 59 -4.59 15.18 -3.65
C THR A 59 -4.53 14.87 -5.15
N ASP A 60 -5.05 15.76 -5.98
CA ASP A 60 -5.03 15.60 -7.44
C ASP A 60 -3.60 15.70 -7.98
N ALA A 61 -2.80 16.64 -7.48
CA ALA A 61 -1.42 16.81 -7.90
C ALA A 61 -0.55 15.61 -7.50
N VAL A 62 -0.76 15.05 -6.30
CA VAL A 62 -0.13 13.79 -5.86
C VAL A 62 -0.58 12.62 -6.73
N LYS A 63 -1.87 12.53 -7.03
CA LYS A 63 -2.42 11.47 -7.88
C LYS A 63 -1.82 11.51 -9.28
N GLU A 64 -1.70 12.69 -9.89
CA GLU A 64 -1.15 12.85 -11.23
C GLU A 64 0.37 12.64 -11.30
N ARG A 65 1.13 13.11 -10.31
CA ARG A 65 2.60 13.06 -10.34
C ARG A 65 3.20 11.79 -9.75
N ILE A 66 2.51 11.13 -8.82
CA ILE A 66 3.04 9.99 -8.07
C ILE A 66 2.17 8.76 -8.30
N SER A 67 0.87 8.81 -7.98
CA SER A 67 0.04 7.60 -7.98
C SER A 67 -0.18 7.02 -9.37
N ASN A 68 -0.64 7.83 -10.33
CA ASN A 68 -0.95 7.35 -11.69
C ASN A 68 0.30 6.79 -12.40
N PRO A 69 1.47 7.46 -12.37
CA PRO A 69 2.66 6.92 -13.02
C PRO A 69 3.21 5.64 -12.40
N MET A 70 2.83 5.34 -11.15
CA MET A 70 3.21 4.12 -10.46
C MET A 70 2.26 2.94 -10.71
N THR A 71 1.03 3.21 -11.18
CA THR A 71 -0.02 2.20 -11.37
C THR A 71 -0.52 2.06 -12.81
N SER A 72 -0.04 2.89 -13.74
CA SER A 72 -0.41 2.86 -15.16
C SER A 72 0.78 3.21 -16.05
N GLU A 73 0.88 2.53 -17.19
CA GLU A 73 1.90 2.79 -18.21
C GLU A 73 1.64 4.08 -19.01
N ASP A 74 0.42 4.64 -18.92
CA ASP A 74 0.01 5.82 -19.68
C ASP A 74 0.66 7.13 -19.18
N THR A 75 1.24 7.11 -17.98
CA THR A 75 1.81 8.29 -17.34
C THR A 75 3.22 8.01 -16.80
N SER A 76 4.17 8.91 -17.07
CA SER A 76 5.55 8.78 -16.60
C SER A 76 5.80 9.61 -15.35
N MET A 77 6.62 9.09 -14.44
CA MET A 77 7.13 9.88 -13.32
C MET A 77 8.05 10.98 -13.83
N ARG A 78 8.10 12.09 -13.08
CA ARG A 78 8.95 13.24 -13.41
C ARG A 78 9.75 13.66 -12.17
N THR A 79 10.96 14.14 -12.37
CA THR A 79 11.74 14.73 -11.27
C THR A 79 11.08 15.99 -10.75
N MET A 80 11.37 16.38 -9.51
CA MET A 80 10.74 17.56 -8.89
C MET A 80 11.01 18.86 -9.66
N ASN A 81 12.10 18.94 -10.42
CA ASN A 81 12.41 20.06 -11.31
C ASN A 81 11.86 19.88 -12.74
N ASP A 82 11.05 18.85 -12.99
CA ASP A 82 10.45 18.45 -14.27
C ASP A 82 11.45 18.21 -15.43
N GLN A 83 12.76 18.19 -15.16
CA GLN A 83 13.79 18.06 -16.20
C GLN A 83 13.99 16.63 -16.72
N LYS A 84 13.60 15.63 -15.94
CA LYS A 84 13.71 14.22 -16.33
C LYS A 84 12.37 13.55 -16.14
N THR A 85 12.01 12.74 -17.13
CA THR A 85 10.89 11.82 -17.06
C THR A 85 11.43 10.39 -17.10
N PHE A 86 10.78 9.48 -16.38
CA PHE A 86 11.15 8.07 -16.36
C PHE A 86 9.90 7.22 -16.12
N GLY A 87 9.88 6.04 -16.73
CA GLY A 87 8.87 5.03 -16.41
C GLY A 87 9.18 4.44 -15.03
N SER A 88 8.18 4.36 -14.17
CA SER A 88 8.33 3.70 -12.87
C SER A 88 7.01 3.06 -12.50
N GLN A 89 6.87 1.82 -12.90
CA GLN A 89 5.64 1.07 -12.74
C GLN A 89 5.83 0.08 -11.58
N ILE A 90 5.01 0.16 -10.53
CA ILE A 90 4.98 -0.88 -9.47
C ILE A 90 4.34 -2.16 -10.03
N SER A 91 3.41 -2.02 -10.95
CA SER A 91 2.78 -3.14 -11.67
C SER A 91 3.67 -3.65 -12.79
N ALA A 92 4.32 -4.80 -12.64
CA ALA A 92 4.74 -5.58 -13.82
C ALA A 92 3.54 -5.64 -14.79
N PRO A 93 3.72 -5.37 -16.11
CA PRO A 93 2.62 -5.20 -17.05
C PRO A 93 1.58 -6.30 -16.86
N SER A 94 0.37 -5.85 -16.50
CA SER A 94 -0.87 -6.58 -16.25
C SER A 94 -0.82 -8.10 -16.40
N SER A 95 -1.09 -8.83 -15.30
CA SER A 95 -1.43 -10.26 -15.34
C SER A 95 -2.57 -10.45 -16.33
N LYS A 96 -2.25 -11.02 -17.50
CA LYS A 96 -3.27 -11.43 -18.47
C LYS A 96 -4.32 -12.30 -17.75
N ALA A 97 -5.57 -12.24 -18.20
CA ALA A 97 -6.69 -12.86 -17.48
C ALA A 97 -6.42 -14.36 -17.25
N PHE A 98 -6.08 -14.71 -16.01
CA PHE A 98 -5.76 -16.08 -15.61
C PHE A 98 -7.02 -16.95 -15.51
N LEU A 99 -8.14 -16.36 -15.08
CA LEU A 99 -9.39 -17.06 -14.83
C LEU A 99 -10.56 -16.21 -15.32
N GLU A 100 -11.36 -16.76 -16.22
CA GLU A 100 -12.65 -16.22 -16.65
C GLU A 100 -13.76 -17.09 -16.07
N ILE A 101 -14.81 -16.46 -15.53
CA ILE A 101 -15.96 -17.16 -14.94
C ILE A 101 -17.23 -16.63 -15.55
N LEU A 102 -18.02 -17.52 -16.16
CA LEU A 102 -19.38 -17.26 -16.60
C LEU A 102 -20.35 -17.85 -15.58
N ILE A 103 -21.23 -17.00 -15.07
CA ILE A 103 -22.24 -17.36 -14.08
C ILE A 103 -23.61 -16.99 -14.66
N GLN A 104 -24.50 -17.97 -14.76
CA GLN A 104 -25.89 -17.76 -15.19
C GLN A 104 -26.85 -18.19 -14.07
N PRO A 105 -27.40 -17.24 -13.32
CA PRO A 105 -28.48 -17.49 -12.37
C PRO A 105 -29.78 -17.86 -13.09
N SER A 106 -30.63 -18.60 -12.38
CA SER A 106 -32.01 -18.93 -12.77
C SER A 106 -33.02 -18.06 -11.99
N GLY A 107 -34.31 -18.19 -12.34
CA GLY A 107 -35.38 -17.46 -11.66
C GLY A 107 -35.54 -17.79 -10.17
N THR A 108 -35.00 -18.92 -9.70
CA THR A 108 -35.00 -19.34 -8.28
C THR A 108 -33.74 -18.91 -7.52
N GLY A 109 -32.81 -18.20 -8.18
CA GLY A 109 -31.53 -17.78 -7.59
C GLY A 109 -30.41 -18.81 -7.69
N ASP A 110 -30.71 -20.08 -8.01
CA ASP A 110 -29.69 -21.09 -8.29
C ASP A 110 -28.88 -20.71 -9.53
N ILE A 111 -27.58 -20.98 -9.52
CA ILE A 111 -26.75 -20.89 -10.72
C ILE A 111 -26.93 -22.19 -11.52
N THR A 112 -27.49 -22.10 -12.71
CA THR A 112 -27.74 -23.26 -13.58
C THR A 112 -26.64 -23.47 -14.61
N SER A 113 -25.86 -22.43 -14.92
CA SER A 113 -24.63 -22.53 -15.71
C SER A 113 -23.50 -21.84 -14.97
N LEU A 114 -22.48 -22.61 -14.63
CA LEU A 114 -21.21 -22.12 -14.12
C LEU A 114 -20.12 -22.74 -14.98
N SER A 115 -19.45 -21.90 -15.77
CA SER A 115 -18.28 -22.31 -16.55
C SER A 115 -17.10 -21.42 -16.22
N LEU A 116 -15.92 -22.04 -16.23
CA LEU A 116 -14.65 -21.41 -15.94
C LEU A 116 -13.72 -21.67 -17.10
N ARG A 117 -12.92 -20.67 -17.46
CA ARG A 117 -11.78 -20.83 -18.35
C ARG A 117 -10.52 -20.40 -17.64
N GLN A 118 -9.47 -21.20 -17.73
CA GLN A 118 -8.18 -20.92 -17.14
C GLN A 118 -7.13 -20.79 -18.23
N ASP A 119 -6.20 -19.87 -18.02
CA ASP A 119 -4.93 -19.78 -18.72
C ASP A 119 -3.87 -20.47 -17.84
N THR A 120 -3.61 -21.76 -18.09
CA THR A 120 -2.73 -22.57 -17.22
C THR A 120 -1.24 -22.31 -17.46
N ASN A 121 -0.89 -21.72 -18.60
CA ASN A 121 0.49 -21.42 -18.99
C ASN A 121 0.86 -19.93 -18.87
N PHE A 122 -0.10 -19.07 -18.50
CA PHE A 122 0.02 -17.62 -18.33
C PHE A 122 0.44 -16.87 -19.61
N ASP A 123 0.12 -17.42 -20.79
CA ASP A 123 0.46 -16.81 -22.08
C ASP A 123 -0.54 -15.74 -22.53
N GLY A 124 -1.68 -15.63 -21.86
CA GLY A 124 -2.77 -14.70 -22.13
C GLY A 124 -3.98 -15.29 -22.83
N THR A 125 -3.96 -16.57 -23.15
CA THR A 125 -5.02 -17.26 -23.86
C THR A 125 -5.55 -18.39 -23.00
N PRO A 126 -6.83 -18.37 -22.56
CA PRO A 126 -7.38 -19.46 -21.77
C PRO A 126 -7.37 -20.79 -22.54
N ASP A 127 -6.62 -21.77 -22.02
CA ASP A 127 -6.32 -23.08 -22.61
C ASP A 127 -7.06 -24.25 -21.94
N TYR A 128 -7.65 -24.02 -20.77
CA TYR A 128 -8.44 -24.99 -20.04
C TYR A 128 -9.85 -24.47 -19.77
N GLY A 129 -10.84 -25.37 -19.77
CA GLY A 129 -12.23 -25.05 -19.49
C GLY A 129 -12.86 -26.11 -18.60
N TYR A 130 -13.61 -25.66 -17.60
CA TYR A 130 -14.37 -26.53 -16.71
C TYR A 130 -15.79 -25.99 -16.54
N SER A 131 -16.78 -26.85 -16.76
CA SER A 131 -18.19 -26.52 -16.54
C SER A 131 -18.73 -27.40 -15.42
N VAL A 132 -19.35 -26.76 -14.44
CA VAL A 132 -20.01 -27.47 -13.35
C VAL A 132 -21.29 -28.10 -13.89
N SER A 133 -21.41 -29.42 -13.76
CA SER A 133 -22.50 -30.22 -14.33
C SER A 133 -23.79 -30.21 -13.52
N SER A 134 -23.83 -29.51 -12.40
CA SER A 134 -24.95 -29.51 -11.46
C SER A 134 -25.28 -28.08 -11.02
N PRO A 135 -26.56 -27.78 -10.76
CA PRO A 135 -26.94 -26.45 -10.29
C PRO A 135 -26.26 -26.14 -8.97
N VAL A 136 -25.86 -24.88 -8.78
CA VAL A 136 -25.29 -24.40 -7.53
C VAL A 136 -26.35 -23.64 -6.75
N SER A 137 -26.69 -24.17 -5.58
CA SER A 137 -27.71 -23.61 -4.67
C SER A 137 -27.08 -22.94 -3.44
N GLY A 138 -25.84 -23.33 -3.12
CA GLY A 138 -25.02 -22.70 -2.08
C GLY A 138 -23.56 -22.61 -2.48
N ILE A 139 -22.89 -21.54 -2.06
CA ILE A 139 -21.47 -21.28 -2.32
C ILE A 139 -20.72 -21.43 -1.00
N CYS A 140 -19.57 -22.10 -1.04
CA CYS A 140 -18.69 -22.27 0.12
C CYS A 140 -17.27 -21.81 -0.23
N SER A 141 -16.46 -21.47 0.76
CA SER A 141 -15.09 -20.98 0.54
C SER A 141 -14.21 -22.00 -0.19
N ASN A 142 -14.45 -23.30 0.00
CA ASN A 142 -13.70 -24.39 -0.60
C ASN A 142 -14.53 -25.26 -1.56
N GLY A 143 -15.74 -24.83 -1.93
CA GLY A 143 -16.65 -25.70 -2.67
C GLY A 143 -18.03 -25.11 -2.92
N PHE A 144 -19.00 -25.98 -3.18
CA PHE A 144 -20.38 -25.59 -3.39
C PHE A 144 -21.35 -26.69 -3.00
N ILE A 145 -22.62 -26.30 -2.84
CA ILE A 145 -23.74 -27.20 -2.55
C ILE A 145 -24.67 -27.20 -3.76
N SER A 146 -25.01 -28.40 -4.22
CA SER A 146 -26.01 -28.60 -5.27
C SER A 146 -27.27 -29.17 -4.64
N ALA A 147 -28.42 -28.61 -4.99
CA ALA A 147 -29.75 -29.11 -4.64
C ALA A 147 -30.67 -29.05 -5.86
N ASN A 148 -31.87 -29.61 -5.75
CA ASN A 148 -32.88 -29.41 -6.79
C ASN A 148 -33.23 -27.92 -6.89
N PRO A 149 -33.25 -27.33 -8.10
CA PRO A 149 -33.52 -25.90 -8.28
C PRO A 149 -34.79 -25.44 -7.56
N GLY A 150 -34.73 -24.29 -6.89
CA GLY A 150 -35.82 -23.75 -6.07
C GLY A 150 -36.12 -24.54 -4.80
N THR A 151 -35.21 -25.40 -4.32
CA THR A 151 -35.35 -26.13 -3.05
C THR A 151 -33.99 -26.38 -2.38
N TRP A 152 -34.00 -26.91 -1.15
CA TRP A 152 -32.82 -27.44 -0.45
C TRP A 152 -32.84 -28.97 -0.28
N ASN A 153 -33.56 -29.65 -1.16
CA ASN A 153 -33.70 -31.11 -1.15
C ASN A 153 -32.61 -31.79 -1.99
N GLN A 154 -32.31 -33.05 -1.65
CA GLN A 154 -31.34 -33.90 -2.37
C GLN A 154 -29.95 -33.25 -2.50
N LYS A 155 -29.47 -32.69 -1.38
CA LYS A 155 -28.20 -31.96 -1.32
C LYS A 155 -27.02 -32.89 -1.65
N ARG A 156 -26.16 -32.40 -2.53
CA ARG A 156 -24.82 -32.93 -2.79
C ARG A 156 -23.79 -31.86 -2.50
N PHE A 157 -22.65 -32.29 -1.98
CA PHE A 157 -21.58 -31.40 -1.54
C PHE A 157 -20.39 -31.60 -2.46
N TYR A 158 -19.75 -30.52 -2.88
CA TYR A 158 -18.60 -30.59 -3.77
C TYR A 158 -17.49 -29.70 -3.25
N THR A 159 -16.25 -30.18 -3.33
CA THR A 159 -15.05 -29.41 -3.04
C THR A 159 -14.31 -29.10 -4.32
N TRP A 160 -13.76 -27.90 -4.42
CA TRP A 160 -12.85 -27.53 -5.49
C TRP A 160 -11.55 -28.31 -5.36
N LYS A 161 -10.99 -28.72 -6.49
CA LYS A 161 -9.72 -29.43 -6.62
C LYS A 161 -8.90 -28.77 -7.71
N ALA A 162 -7.60 -28.69 -7.48
CA ALA A 162 -6.62 -28.41 -8.52
C ALA A 162 -5.79 -29.67 -8.72
N ASP A 163 -5.54 -30.07 -9.97
CA ASP A 163 -4.62 -31.15 -10.26
C ASP A 163 -3.14 -30.68 -10.24
N ALA A 164 -2.22 -31.56 -10.61
CA ALA A 164 -0.79 -31.24 -10.64
C ALA A 164 -0.42 -30.15 -11.67
N ASP A 165 -1.27 -29.95 -12.69
CA ASP A 165 -1.11 -28.91 -13.70
C ASP A 165 -1.84 -27.61 -13.30
N GLY A 166 -2.48 -27.56 -12.12
CA GLY A 166 -3.25 -26.41 -11.66
C GLY A 166 -4.65 -26.30 -12.28
N LYS A 167 -5.14 -27.33 -12.99
CA LYS A 167 -6.47 -27.33 -13.60
C LYS A 167 -7.55 -27.52 -12.54
N LEU A 168 -8.53 -26.63 -12.55
CA LEU A 168 -9.65 -26.65 -11.62
C LEU A 168 -10.66 -27.73 -12.00
N SER A 169 -11.06 -28.51 -11.01
CA SER A 169 -12.21 -29.42 -11.08
C SER A 169 -12.97 -29.39 -9.76
N ALA A 170 -14.07 -30.14 -9.68
CA ALA A 170 -14.78 -30.38 -8.44
C ALA A 170 -14.93 -31.88 -8.18
N SER A 171 -14.85 -32.26 -6.92
CA SER A 171 -15.08 -33.64 -6.45
C SER A 171 -16.16 -33.67 -5.40
N GLU A 172 -17.06 -34.66 -5.48
CA GLU A 172 -18.12 -34.85 -4.48
C GLU A 172 -17.50 -35.11 -3.10
N ALA A 173 -18.04 -34.45 -2.09
CA ALA A 173 -17.62 -34.52 -0.71
C ALA A 173 -18.66 -35.30 0.12
N PRO A 174 -18.23 -36.04 1.15
CA PRO A 174 -19.10 -36.97 1.86
C PRO A 174 -20.18 -36.26 2.69
N SER A 175 -19.94 -35.03 3.12
CA SER A 175 -20.89 -34.26 3.92
C SER A 175 -20.62 -32.76 3.90
N MET A 176 -21.60 -31.98 4.37
CA MET A 176 -21.48 -30.53 4.56
C MET A 176 -20.33 -30.14 5.50
N LEU A 177 -19.91 -31.02 6.42
CA LEU A 177 -18.78 -30.76 7.32
C LEU A 177 -17.44 -30.70 6.59
N SER A 178 -17.38 -31.18 5.35
CA SER A 178 -16.21 -31.06 4.47
C SER A 178 -16.11 -29.69 3.80
N LEU A 179 -17.13 -28.83 3.99
CA LEU A 179 -17.20 -27.49 3.42
C LEU A 179 -17.00 -26.42 4.49
N ALA A 180 -16.44 -25.29 4.09
CA ALA A 180 -16.13 -24.16 4.97
C ALA A 180 -16.89 -22.90 4.52
N GLY A 181 -17.46 -22.16 5.47
CA GLY A 181 -18.00 -20.81 5.23
C GLY A 181 -19.10 -20.75 4.16
N CYS A 182 -20.04 -21.69 4.20
CA CYS A 182 -21.10 -21.75 3.20
C CYS A 182 -22.15 -20.65 3.37
N TYR A 183 -22.72 -20.20 2.25
CA TYR A 183 -23.91 -19.36 2.23
C TYR A 183 -24.87 -19.79 1.09
N CYS A 184 -26.14 -19.48 1.29
CA CYS A 184 -27.24 -19.84 0.41
C CYS A 184 -27.42 -18.78 -0.68
N ILE A 185 -27.63 -19.21 -1.93
CA ILE A 185 -27.97 -18.31 -3.05
C ILE A 185 -29.35 -18.60 -3.66
N ASN A 186 -29.91 -19.78 -3.39
CA ASN A 186 -31.31 -20.09 -3.70
C ASN A 186 -32.26 -19.27 -2.81
N SER A 187 -33.32 -18.72 -3.42
CA SER A 187 -34.27 -17.79 -2.79
C SER A 187 -35.37 -18.45 -1.93
N THR A 188 -35.31 -19.76 -1.68
CA THR A 188 -36.33 -20.50 -0.91
C THR A 188 -35.73 -21.24 0.28
N ASP A 189 -36.51 -21.31 1.37
CA ASP A 189 -36.25 -21.97 2.67
C ASP A 189 -34.78 -22.27 3.02
N LEU A 190 -34.16 -21.34 3.75
CA LEU A 190 -32.81 -21.52 4.26
C LEU A 190 -32.71 -22.81 5.11
N PRO A 191 -31.72 -23.67 4.85
CA PRO A 191 -31.41 -24.75 5.77
C PRO A 191 -30.95 -24.14 7.11
N LEU A 192 -31.52 -24.62 8.21
CA LEU A 192 -31.14 -24.22 9.58
C LEU A 192 -29.61 -24.18 9.72
N GLY A 193 -29.06 -22.99 9.96
CA GLY A 193 -27.63 -22.78 10.20
C GLY A 193 -26.87 -21.94 9.17
N LEU A 194 -27.48 -21.54 8.04
CA LEU A 194 -26.86 -20.62 7.07
C LEU A 194 -27.60 -19.27 7.08
N ALA A 195 -26.89 -18.18 7.38
CA ALA A 195 -27.50 -16.86 7.49
C ALA A 195 -27.74 -16.22 6.11
N PRO A 196 -28.91 -15.60 5.86
CA PRO A 196 -29.10 -14.74 4.71
C PRO A 196 -28.45 -13.39 4.99
N ARG A 197 -27.73 -12.82 4.03
CA ARG A 197 -27.58 -11.37 3.96
C ARG A 197 -28.09 -10.90 2.61
N SER A 198 -29.14 -10.07 2.68
CA SER A 198 -29.50 -9.11 1.66
C SER A 198 -28.27 -8.31 1.25
N ILE A 199 -27.96 -8.30 -0.05
CA ILE A 199 -27.19 -7.21 -0.66
C ILE A 199 -28.04 -5.95 -0.58
#